data_AF-A0A2A4PQU1-F1
#
_entry.id   AF-A0A2A4PQU1-F1
#
_cell.length_a   1.000
_cell.length_b   1.000
_cell.length_c   1.000
_cell.angle_alpha   90.00
_cell.angle_beta   90.00
_cell.angle_gamma   90.00
#
_symmetry.space_group_name_H-M   'P 1'
#
loop_
_entity.id
_entity.type
_entity.pdbx_description
1 polymer ?
#
loop_
_entity_poly.entity_id
_entity_poly.type
_entity_poly.pdbx_seq_one_letter_code
_entity_poly.pdbx_strand_id
1 'polypeptide(L)'
;MTYTKVIAVVVFLLAAAFAQAQDDLSPEKVRELTELHQKIRGTFQIQHKDSRGQPSYQLSLVEKIEAARSDTEITFIPYGSGRRILILPRQVIEAKDFEPIKLFSYSFTDEPTD
;
A
#
# COMPACT_ATOMS: atom_id res chain seq x y z
N MET A 1 -52.55 -13.77 13.91
CA MET A 1 -51.09 -13.99 13.76
C MET A 1 -50.68 -13.74 12.31
N THR A 2 -50.64 -12.48 11.88
CA THR A 2 -50.48 -12.14 10.44
C THR A 2 -49.37 -11.11 10.19
N TYR A 3 -48.94 -10.41 11.23
CA TYR A 3 -47.93 -9.33 11.14
C TYR A 3 -46.48 -9.84 11.16
N THR A 4 -46.24 -11.01 11.74
CA THR A 4 -44.89 -11.59 11.86
C THR A 4 -44.29 -12.00 10.52
N LYS A 5 -45.13 -12.37 9.53
CA LYS A 5 -44.69 -12.76 8.19
C LYS A 5 -44.30 -11.56 7.33
N VAL A 6 -44.94 -10.40 7.54
CA VAL A 6 -44.68 -9.18 6.77
C VAL A 6 -43.36 -8.53 7.20
N ILE A 7 -43.04 -8.58 8.50
CA ILE A 7 -41.79 -8.04 9.05
C ILE A 7 -40.56 -8.79 8.53
N ALA A 8 -40.64 -10.12 8.37
CA ALA A 8 -39.53 -10.92 7.87
C ALA A 8 -39.14 -10.60 6.41
N VAL A 9 -40.11 -10.26 5.55
CA VAL A 9 -39.87 -9.92 4.14
C VAL A 9 -39.21 -8.55 3.99
N VAL A 10 -39.60 -7.59 4.84
CA VAL A 10 -39.01 -6.22 4.83
C VAL A 10 -37.58 -6.24 5.34
N VAL A 11 -37.27 -7.03 6.37
CA VAL A 11 -35.90 -7.15 6.90
C VAL A 11 -34.97 -7.85 5.90
N PHE A 12 -35.47 -8.80 5.11
CA PHE A 12 -34.65 -9.50 4.11
C PHE A 12 -34.27 -8.61 2.90
N LEU A 13 -35.14 -7.66 2.52
CA LEU A 13 -34.86 -6.72 1.41
C LEU A 13 -33.85 -5.63 1.79
N LEU A 14 -33.77 -5.23 3.06
CA LEU A 14 -32.81 -4.25 3.56
C LEU A 14 -31.37 -4.80 3.65
N ALA A 15 -31.21 -6.11 3.79
CA ALA A 15 -29.88 -6.74 3.86
C ALA A 15 -29.16 -6.80 2.50
N ALA A 16 -29.92 -6.78 1.38
CA ALA A 16 -29.35 -6.84 0.03
C ALA A 16 -28.72 -5.51 -0.43
N ALA A 17 -29.05 -4.39 0.21
CA ALA A 17 -28.52 -3.07 -0.14
C ALA A 17 -27.06 -2.82 0.32
N PHE A 18 -26.50 -3.73 1.11
CA PHE A 18 -25.08 -3.71 1.50
C PHE A 18 -24.21 -4.63 0.62
N ALA A 19 -24.74 -5.06 -0.53
CA ALA A 19 -23.95 -5.72 -1.57
C ALA A 19 -22.80 -4.78 -1.95
N GLN A 20 -21.60 -5.21 -1.59
CA GLN A 20 -20.37 -4.44 -1.60
C GLN A 20 -20.11 -3.89 -3.00
N ALA A 21 -20.02 -2.56 -3.12
CA ALA A 21 -19.30 -1.95 -4.21
C ALA A 21 -17.84 -2.39 -4.07
N GLN A 22 -17.43 -3.43 -4.81
CA GLN A 22 -16.03 -3.57 -5.18
C GLN A 22 -15.73 -2.36 -6.08
N ASP A 23 -15.28 -1.28 -5.45
CA ASP A 23 -15.01 -0.03 -6.14
C ASP A 23 -13.66 -0.19 -6.85
N ASP A 24 -13.72 -0.60 -8.12
CA ASP A 24 -12.57 -0.47 -9.01
C ASP A 24 -12.14 1.00 -9.02
N LEU A 25 -10.83 1.24 -8.92
CA LEU A 25 -10.32 2.61 -8.93
C LEU A 25 -10.79 3.34 -10.19
N SER A 26 -11.25 4.58 -10.03
CA SER A 26 -11.61 5.40 -11.18
C SER A 26 -10.40 5.59 -12.10
N PRO A 27 -10.61 5.74 -13.42
CA PRO A 27 -9.51 5.95 -14.38
C PRO A 27 -8.61 7.13 -14.00
N GLU A 28 -9.20 8.20 -13.46
CA GLU A 28 -8.48 9.39 -12.99
C GLU A 28 -7.57 9.05 -11.82
N LYS A 29 -8.08 8.25 -10.86
CA LYS A 29 -7.28 7.83 -9.71
C LYS A 29 -6.17 6.89 -10.12
N VAL A 30 -6.40 5.97 -11.05
CA VAL A 30 -5.35 5.11 -11.62
C VAL A 30 -4.25 5.96 -12.25
N ARG A 31 -4.61 6.99 -13.01
CA ARG A 31 -3.65 7.93 -13.61
C ARG A 31 -2.84 8.66 -12.54
N GLU A 32 -3.51 9.29 -11.57
CA GLU A 32 -2.88 10.02 -10.47
C GLU A 32 -1.87 9.14 -9.72
N LEU A 33 -2.27 7.92 -9.36
CA LEU A 33 -1.40 6.99 -8.66
C LEU A 33 -0.26 6.48 -9.54
N THR A 34 -0.48 6.35 -10.85
CA THR A 34 0.58 5.98 -11.80
C THR A 34 1.62 7.08 -11.92
N GLU A 35 1.20 8.34 -11.99
CA GLU A 35 2.08 9.51 -12.01
C GLU A 35 2.87 9.61 -10.70
N LEU A 36 2.18 9.45 -9.55
CA LEU A 36 2.83 9.41 -8.24
C LEU A 36 3.85 8.27 -8.16
N HIS A 37 3.48 7.08 -8.61
CA HIS A 37 4.37 5.93 -8.64
C HIS A 37 5.64 6.21 -9.46
N GLN A 38 5.53 6.83 -10.64
CA GLN A 38 6.71 7.21 -11.42
C GLN A 38 7.57 8.24 -10.67
N LYS A 39 6.96 9.22 -10.01
CA LYS A 39 7.68 10.25 -9.24
C LYS A 39 8.48 9.67 -8.07
N ILE A 40 7.90 8.75 -7.31
CA ILE A 40 8.54 8.18 -6.12
C ILE A 40 9.37 6.93 -6.44
N ARG A 41 9.47 6.54 -7.70
CA ARG A 41 10.20 5.35 -8.10
C ARG A 41 11.67 5.45 -7.68
N GLY A 42 12.16 4.41 -7.02
CA GLY A 42 13.53 4.35 -6.53
C GLY A 42 13.82 5.19 -5.28
N THR A 43 12.78 5.74 -4.63
CA THR A 43 12.88 6.42 -3.32
C THR A 43 12.43 5.54 -2.15
N PHE A 44 12.05 4.30 -2.47
CA PHE A 44 11.61 3.28 -1.53
C PHE A 44 11.98 1.90 -2.06
N GLN A 45 12.01 0.92 -1.16
CA GLN A 45 12.32 -0.46 -1.48
C GLN A 45 11.40 -1.40 -0.72
N ILE A 46 10.86 -2.38 -1.43
CA ILE A 46 10.10 -3.50 -0.87
C ILE A 46 11.09 -4.62 -0.58
N GLN A 47 11.26 -4.94 0.69
CA GLN A 47 12.20 -5.92 1.20
C GLN A 47 11.46 -7.20 1.58
N HIS A 48 12.02 -8.36 1.22
CA HIS A 48 11.46 -9.69 1.47
C HIS A 48 12.41 -10.53 2.32
N LYS A 49 11.85 -11.31 3.24
CA LYS A 49 12.60 -12.24 4.11
C LYS A 49 12.87 -13.60 3.45
N ASP A 50 12.10 -14.00 2.44
CA ASP A 50 12.29 -15.22 1.63
C ASP A 50 12.06 -14.91 0.15
N SER A 51 12.89 -15.47 -0.74
CA SER A 51 13.14 -14.98 -2.11
C SER A 51 12.32 -15.66 -3.21
N ARG A 52 11.14 -16.22 -2.90
CA ARG A 52 10.49 -17.21 -3.80
C ARG A 52 9.19 -16.76 -4.47
N GLY A 53 9.03 -15.46 -4.73
CA GLY A 53 7.92 -14.98 -5.55
C GLY A 53 8.27 -13.70 -6.31
N GLN A 54 7.64 -13.48 -7.46
CA GLN A 54 7.63 -12.15 -8.06
C GLN A 54 6.70 -11.25 -7.24
N PRO A 55 7.23 -10.21 -6.58
CA PRO A 55 6.41 -9.36 -5.76
C PRO A 55 5.57 -8.43 -6.61
N SER A 56 4.25 -8.55 -6.47
CA SER A 56 3.30 -7.51 -6.88
C SER A 56 2.87 -6.70 -5.65
N TYR A 57 2.49 -5.45 -5.87
CA TYR A 57 1.92 -4.59 -4.84
C TYR A 57 0.76 -3.78 -5.39
N GLN A 58 -0.11 -3.34 -4.48
CA GLN A 58 -1.27 -2.53 -4.84
C GLN A 58 -0.81 -1.14 -5.22
N LEU A 59 -1.37 -0.57 -6.29
CA LEU A 59 -1.00 0.77 -6.75
C LEU A 59 -1.24 1.84 -5.68
N SER A 60 -2.27 1.70 -4.85
CA SER A 60 -2.57 2.57 -3.69
C SER A 60 -1.47 2.57 -2.61
N LEU A 61 -0.50 1.66 -2.66
CA LEU A 61 0.62 1.64 -1.73
C LEU A 61 1.47 2.92 -1.84
N VAL A 62 1.54 3.52 -3.03
CA VAL A 62 2.36 4.72 -3.28
C VAL A 62 1.90 5.93 -2.47
N GLU A 63 0.60 6.04 -2.18
CA GLU A 63 0.07 7.07 -1.28
C GLU A 63 0.51 6.84 0.16
N LYS A 64 0.46 5.59 0.62
CA LYS A 64 0.89 5.22 1.97
C LYS A 64 2.37 5.51 2.17
N ILE A 65 3.19 5.24 1.14
CA ILE A 65 4.62 5.53 1.16
C ILE A 65 4.85 7.04 1.30
N GLU A 66 4.19 7.84 0.47
CA GLU A 66 4.41 9.28 0.48
C GLU A 66 3.88 9.95 1.76
N ALA A 67 2.74 9.49 2.26
CA ALA A 67 2.16 9.97 3.52
C ALA A 67 3.02 9.65 4.75
N ALA A 68 3.72 8.50 4.73
CA ALA A 68 4.57 8.06 5.84
C ALA A 68 6.03 8.53 5.74
N ARG A 69 6.39 9.24 4.66
CA ARG A 69 7.76 9.68 4.43
C ARG A 69 8.15 10.75 5.45
N SER A 70 9.18 10.45 6.24
CA SER A 70 9.82 11.40 7.14
C SER A 70 10.76 12.34 6.36
N ASP A 71 11.03 13.51 6.94
CA ASP A 71 11.95 14.47 6.33
C ASP A 71 13.41 14.04 6.52
N THR A 72 13.73 13.38 7.63
CA THR A 72 15.11 13.12 8.08
C THR A 72 15.41 11.65 8.35
N GLU A 73 14.40 10.84 8.66
CA GLU A 73 14.59 9.45 9.10
C GLU A 73 14.11 8.44 8.06
N ILE A 74 14.73 7.26 8.04
CA ILE A 74 14.25 6.13 7.25
C ILE A 74 13.01 5.55 7.94
N THR A 75 11.90 5.49 7.21
CA THR A 75 10.66 4.88 7.71
C THR A 75 10.56 3.43 7.23
N PHE A 76 10.17 2.52 8.13
CA PHE A 76 9.84 1.14 7.78
C PHE A 76 8.35 0.87 7.99
N ILE A 77 7.67 0.37 6.94
CA ILE A 77 6.26 -0.02 7.02
C ILE A 77 6.12 -1.54 6.81
N PRO A 78 5.42 -2.27 7.70
CA PRO A 78 5.11 -3.67 7.46
C PRO A 78 4.16 -3.84 6.27
N TYR A 79 4.42 -4.81 5.38
CA TYR A 79 3.63 -5.01 4.15
C TYR A 79 3.25 -6.49 3.92
N GLY A 80 2.30 -6.98 4.71
CA GLY A 80 1.94 -8.39 4.72
C GLY A 80 3.03 -9.25 5.37
N SER A 81 2.90 -10.58 5.25
CA SER A 81 3.81 -11.50 5.93
C SER A 81 5.20 -11.52 5.29
N GLY A 82 6.24 -11.33 6.10
CA GLY A 82 7.64 -11.45 5.67
C GLY A 82 8.13 -10.34 4.73
N ARG A 83 7.43 -9.21 4.66
CA ARG A 83 7.83 -8.05 3.84
C ARG A 83 7.74 -6.75 4.62
N ARG A 84 8.66 -5.85 4.32
CA ARG A 84 8.62 -4.47 4.80
C ARG A 84 8.97 -3.51 3.67
N ILE A 85 8.54 -2.27 3.81
CA ILE A 85 8.86 -1.20 2.88
C ILE A 85 9.81 -0.26 3.59
N LEU A 86 11.02 -0.13 3.07
CA LEU A 86 11.98 0.89 3.43
C LEU A 86 11.66 2.15 2.63
N ILE A 87 11.46 3.27 3.31
CA ILE A 87 11.16 4.57 2.70
C ILE A 87 12.31 5.50 3.05
N LEU A 88 12.96 6.06 2.03
CA LEU A 88 14.03 7.02 2.23
C LEU A 88 13.45 8.39 2.66
N PRO A 89 14.13 9.14 3.54
CA PRO A 89 13.66 10.46 3.94
C PRO A 89 13.75 11.49 2.81
N ARG A 90 12.97 12.58 2.91
CA ARG A 90 12.97 13.67 1.91
C ARG A 90 14.37 14.24 1.68
N GLN A 91 15.10 14.50 2.76
CA GLN A 91 16.45 15.06 2.69
C GLN A 91 17.42 14.19 1.86
N VAL A 92 17.27 12.87 1.89
CA VAL A 92 18.11 11.94 1.11
C VAL A 92 17.74 11.96 -0.36
N ILE A 93 16.44 11.97 -0.69
CA ILE A 93 15.98 11.87 -2.08
C ILE A 93 16.06 13.21 -2.83
N GLU A 94 16.16 14.32 -2.10
CA GLU A 94 16.36 15.66 -2.64
C GLU A 94 17.85 16.04 -2.75
N ALA A 95 18.76 15.18 -2.28
CA ALA A 95 20.19 15.38 -2.42
C ALA A 95 20.60 15.41 -3.90
N LYS A 96 21.58 16.26 -4.24
CA LYS A 96 22.01 16.47 -5.63
C LYS A 96 22.59 15.21 -6.28
N ASP A 97 23.17 14.35 -5.47
CA ASP A 97 23.85 13.10 -5.81
C ASP A 97 23.00 11.87 -5.47
N PHE A 98 21.69 12.05 -5.27
CA PHE A 98 20.80 10.94 -4.97
C PHE A 98 20.80 9.89 -6.10
N GLU A 99 21.12 8.65 -5.73
CA GLU A 99 21.01 7.49 -6.61
C GLU A 99 19.74 6.68 -6.28
N PRO A 100 18.83 6.48 -7.25
CA PRO A 100 17.62 5.69 -7.04
C PRO A 100 17.93 4.25 -6.63
N ILE A 101 17.28 3.76 -5.57
CA ILE A 101 17.48 2.40 -5.08
C ILE A 101 16.64 1.39 -5.87
N LYS A 102 17.06 0.11 -5.84
CA LYS A 102 16.28 -0.98 -6.42
C LYS A 102 14.95 -1.13 -5.67
N LEU A 103 13.87 -1.24 -6.42
CA LEU A 103 12.52 -1.41 -5.90
C LEU A 103 12.36 -2.67 -5.03
N PHE A 104 13.12 -3.75 -5.32
CA PHE A 104 13.03 -5.01 -4.60
C PHE A 104 14.38 -5.46 -4.05
N SER A 105 14.35 -5.97 -2.82
CA SER A 105 15.45 -6.71 -2.17
C SER A 105 14.92 -7.99 -1.53
N TYR A 106 15.73 -9.06 -1.55
CA TYR A 106 15.35 -10.42 -1.13
C TYR A 106 16.07 -10.93 0.12
N SER A 107 16.79 -10.04 0.81
CA SER A 107 17.52 -10.38 2.02
C SER A 107 17.52 -9.15 2.93
N PHE A 108 16.80 -9.21 4.05
CA PHE A 108 16.94 -8.22 5.11
C PHE A 108 16.98 -8.93 6.46
N THR A 109 17.93 -8.51 7.31
CA THR A 109 18.09 -9.04 8.67
C THR A 109 17.15 -8.27 9.61
N ASP A 110 16.67 -8.95 10.66
CA ASP A 110 15.93 -8.32 11.76
C ASP A 110 16.88 -7.63 12.76
N GLU A 111 18.16 -7.42 12.40
CA GLU A 111 19.12 -6.80 13.30
C GLU A 111 18.77 -5.33 13.55
N PRO A 112 18.68 -4.91 14.82
CA PRO A 112 18.69 -3.50 15.14
C PRO A 112 20.04 -2.94 14.68
N THR A 113 20.03 -1.81 13.97
CA THR A 113 21.23 -1.00 13.82
C THR A 113 21.68 -0.56 15.22
N ASP A 114 22.80 -1.14 15.68
CA ASP A 114 23.56 -0.69 16.85
C ASP A 114 24.07 0.74 16.68
#